data_AF-A0A7Y8LUP9-F1
#
_entry.id   AF-A0A7Y8LUP9-F1
#
_cell.length_a   1.000
_cell.length_b   1.000
_cell.length_c   1.000
_cell.angle_alpha   90.00
_cell.angle_beta   90.00
_cell.angle_gamma   90.00
#
_symmetry.space_group_name_H-M   'P 1'
#
loop_
_entity.id
_entity.type
_entity.pdbx_description
1 polymer ?
#
loop_
_entity_poly.entity_id
_entity_poly.type
_entity_poly.pdbx_seq_one_letter_code
_entity_poly.pdbx_strand_id
1 'polypeptide(L)'
;MRRVDPSFPDLLPLEYRLGAVGPPAQGVGLDPVSMRLVWPGSHDASLRVDPGPVRRPARLLVHAGVLAGQPEVIVPLLEAGWGVLVVLDAPLEAAALPAPGMAGQVTVLAPWLPALWGGRALPELQPWEARGVAAGVLLGLVPVLDATGEVERGVAAARQAGASFVLAVPVCVPPLDRRRLLNECFGEEGNEAIEDLFFHTDLASLTLEMERAASRCAHQEGLGERLPGPATARLGRETFAAATSLLLWARRLDLLDGVGSVGWQLRRAAQALMASAKDVRALLEEDNLRIIPGFDPWVEAFARAVWADQGAPFEEIRSRWLWS
;
A
#
# COMPACT_ATOMS: atom_id res chain seq x y z
N MET A 1 1.02 1.73 20.87
CA MET A 1 0.88 2.10 19.46
C MET A 1 1.55 3.45 19.26
N ARG A 2 2.12 3.71 18.07
CA ARG A 2 2.70 5.01 17.70
C ARG A 2 1.86 5.61 16.58
N ARG A 3 1.56 6.91 16.64
CA ARG A 3 0.97 7.62 15.51
C ARG A 3 1.96 7.64 14.35
N VAL A 4 1.51 7.29 13.15
CA VAL A 4 2.36 7.32 11.96
C VAL A 4 1.98 8.50 11.08
N ASP A 5 3.00 9.15 10.53
CA ASP A 5 2.87 10.06 9.41
C ASP A 5 3.59 9.37 8.23
N PRO A 6 2.85 8.77 7.27
CA PRO A 6 3.48 8.00 6.21
C PRO A 6 4.31 8.90 5.30
N SER A 7 5.42 8.39 4.77
CA SER A 7 6.20 9.11 3.75
C SER A 7 5.42 9.28 2.45
N PHE A 8 4.46 8.38 2.21
CA PHE A 8 3.47 8.47 1.15
C PHE A 8 2.07 8.38 1.77
N PRO A 9 1.57 9.49 2.37
CA PRO A 9 0.34 9.48 3.17
C PRO A 9 -0.91 9.10 2.38
N ASP A 10 -0.82 9.14 1.06
CA ASP A 10 -1.94 8.90 0.15
C ASP A 10 -2.24 7.40 -0.03
N LEU A 11 -1.23 6.52 -0.08
CA LEU A 11 -1.46 5.13 -0.52
C LEU A 11 -1.92 4.21 0.62
N LEU A 12 -1.54 4.52 1.85
CA LEU A 12 -1.89 3.74 3.04
C LEU A 12 -2.41 4.67 4.14
N PRO A 13 -3.72 5.02 4.15
CA PRO A 13 -4.31 5.96 5.10
C PRO A 13 -4.50 5.34 6.50
N LEU A 14 -3.38 5.03 7.15
CA LEU A 14 -3.27 4.41 8.48
C LEU A 14 -2.94 5.48 9.52
N GLU A 15 -3.51 5.37 10.72
CA GLU A 15 -3.22 6.34 11.79
C GLU A 15 -2.14 5.87 12.76
N TYR A 16 -2.03 4.57 12.98
CA TYR A 16 -1.15 4.00 14.00
C TYR A 16 -0.33 2.81 13.49
N ARG A 17 0.79 2.56 14.17
CA ARG A 17 1.60 1.35 14.09
C ARG A 17 1.73 0.69 15.47
N LEU A 18 1.63 -0.63 15.51
CA LEU A 18 1.93 -1.44 16.70
C LEU A 18 3.32 -2.07 16.56
N GLY A 19 4.16 -1.83 17.56
CA GLY A 19 5.55 -2.32 17.56
C GLY A 19 6.50 -1.48 16.70
N ALA A 20 7.78 -1.85 16.74
CA ALA A 20 8.80 -1.35 15.84
C ALA A 20 8.88 -2.23 14.59
N VAL A 21 9.48 -1.71 13.52
CA VAL A 21 9.86 -2.54 12.37
C VAL A 21 11.11 -3.31 12.78
N GLY A 22 10.96 -4.60 13.05
CA GLY A 22 12.09 -5.46 13.37
C GLY A 22 12.99 -5.62 12.14
N PRO A 23 14.29 -5.94 12.32
CA PRO A 23 15.08 -6.41 11.20
C PRO A 23 14.40 -7.64 10.60
N PRO A 24 14.38 -7.78 9.26
CA PRO A 24 13.87 -9.00 8.65
C PRO A 24 14.67 -10.18 9.22
N ALA A 25 13.99 -11.29 9.49
CA ALA A 25 14.67 -12.49 9.97
C ALA A 25 15.77 -12.94 8.99
N GLN A 26 15.60 -12.61 7.71
CA GLN A 26 16.34 -13.19 6.60
C GLN A 26 16.01 -12.31 5.35
N GLY A 27 16.95 -12.04 4.43
CA GLY A 27 16.75 -11.14 3.27
C GLY A 27 16.61 -9.65 3.62
N VAL A 28 16.01 -8.85 2.73
CA VAL A 28 15.70 -7.42 2.97
C VAL A 28 14.19 -7.24 3.12
N GLY A 29 13.78 -6.49 4.14
CA GLY A 29 12.39 -6.14 4.40
C GLY A 29 12.00 -4.81 3.75
N LEU A 30 10.71 -4.53 3.73
CA LEU A 30 10.14 -3.26 3.29
C LEU A 30 9.33 -2.67 4.44
N ASP A 31 9.65 -1.43 4.85
CA ASP A 31 8.79 -0.66 5.74
C ASP A 31 7.73 0.08 4.90
N PRO A 32 6.45 -0.32 4.96
CA PRO A 32 5.38 0.29 4.18
C PRO A 32 4.93 1.67 4.67
N VAL A 33 5.38 2.17 5.82
CA VAL A 33 5.04 3.55 6.25
C VAL A 33 6.10 4.52 5.78
N SER A 34 7.38 4.17 5.95
CA SER A 34 8.48 5.02 5.52
C SER A 34 8.88 4.82 4.05
N MET A 35 8.36 3.76 3.41
CA MET A 35 8.74 3.32 2.05
C MET A 35 10.25 3.18 1.91
N ARG A 36 10.86 2.44 2.83
CA ARG A 36 12.31 2.21 2.89
C ARG A 36 12.64 0.74 3.03
N LEU A 37 13.84 0.40 2.59
CA LEU A 37 14.43 -0.91 2.80
C LEU A 37 14.82 -1.08 4.26
N VAL A 38 14.59 -2.29 4.78
CA VAL A 38 14.95 -2.69 6.13
C VAL A 38 15.97 -3.81 6.02
N TRP A 39 17.23 -3.52 6.33
CA TRP A 39 18.33 -4.45 6.15
C TRP A 39 18.50 -5.40 7.33
N PRO A 40 19.12 -6.59 7.15
CA PRO A 40 19.57 -7.42 8.26
C PRO A 40 20.41 -6.63 9.26
N GLY A 41 20.14 -6.81 10.54
CA GLY A 41 20.84 -6.12 11.63
C GLY A 41 20.49 -4.63 11.77
N SER A 42 19.57 -4.09 10.96
CA SER A 42 19.04 -2.76 11.22
C SER A 42 18.25 -2.78 12.52
N HIS A 43 18.81 -2.17 13.55
CA HIS A 43 18.08 -1.89 14.77
C HIS A 43 17.50 -0.49 14.64
N ASP A 44 16.20 -0.40 14.36
CA ASP A 44 15.49 0.80 14.75
C ASP A 44 15.40 0.75 16.28
N ALA A 45 16.33 1.42 16.95
CA ALA A 45 16.45 1.45 18.42
C ALA A 45 15.31 2.23 19.10
N SER A 46 14.23 2.54 18.37
CA SER A 46 13.10 3.31 18.86
C SER A 46 11.85 2.43 18.97
N LEU A 47 11.08 2.36 20.05
CA LEU A 47 11.06 2.99 21.37
C LEU A 47 10.06 2.13 22.17
N ARG A 48 10.21 2.01 23.49
CA ARG A 48 9.15 1.47 24.36
C ARG A 48 7.85 2.20 24.04
N VAL A 49 6.87 1.42 23.62
CA VAL A 49 5.52 1.90 23.35
C VAL A 49 4.81 2.03 24.68
N ASP A 50 4.46 3.26 25.06
CA ASP A 50 3.48 3.51 26.11
C ASP A 50 2.10 3.60 25.43
N PRO A 51 1.17 2.66 25.66
CA PRO A 51 -0.17 2.74 25.11
C PRO A 51 -0.95 3.80 25.89
N GLY A 52 -0.76 5.07 25.53
CA GLY A 52 -1.76 6.08 25.87
C GLY A 52 -3.12 5.62 25.33
N PRO A 53 -4.23 5.81 26.06
CA PRO A 53 -5.52 5.26 25.67
C PRO A 53 -6.03 5.97 24.42
N VAL A 54 -5.90 5.32 23.26
CA VAL A 54 -6.59 5.77 22.05
C VAL A 54 -8.05 5.40 22.21
N ARG A 55 -8.88 6.41 22.52
CA ARG A 55 -10.27 6.23 22.96
C ARG A 55 -11.27 5.91 21.84
N ARG A 56 -10.83 5.82 20.59
CA ARG A 56 -11.70 5.67 19.42
C ARG A 56 -11.10 4.66 18.44
N PRO A 57 -11.93 3.87 17.74
CA PRO A 57 -11.46 2.98 16.69
C PRO A 57 -10.68 3.75 15.63
N ALA A 58 -9.51 3.21 15.28
CA ALA A 58 -8.63 3.73 14.24
C ALA A 58 -8.05 2.56 13.42
N ARG A 59 -7.27 2.87 12.38
CA ARG A 59 -6.58 1.89 11.54
C ARG A 59 -5.14 1.75 11.99
N LEU A 60 -4.77 0.50 12.24
CA LEU A 60 -3.51 0.09 12.82
C LEU A 60 -2.74 -0.75 11.81
N LEU A 61 -1.46 -0.46 11.65
CA LEU A 61 -0.52 -1.36 11.00
C LEU A 61 0.19 -2.22 12.04
N VAL A 62 0.28 -3.51 11.77
CA VAL A 62 1.05 -4.46 12.57
C VAL A 62 1.87 -5.38 11.67
N HIS A 63 3.12 -5.61 12.06
CA HIS A 63 3.99 -6.57 11.39
C HIS A 63 3.71 -7.99 11.90
N ALA A 64 3.76 -9.00 11.03
CA ALA A 64 3.50 -10.39 11.36
C ALA A 64 4.41 -10.88 12.50
N GLY A 65 5.68 -10.48 12.48
CA GLY A 65 6.62 -10.81 13.57
C GLY A 65 6.21 -10.24 14.93
N VAL A 66 5.61 -9.04 14.95
CA VAL A 66 5.09 -8.41 16.18
C VAL A 66 3.81 -9.11 16.63
N LEU A 67 2.91 -9.40 15.69
CA LEU A 67 1.65 -10.09 15.96
C LEU A 67 1.86 -11.49 16.54
N ALA A 68 2.82 -12.25 16.00
CA ALA A 68 3.16 -13.58 16.50
C ALA A 68 3.65 -13.58 17.96
N GLY A 69 4.30 -12.49 18.39
CA GLY A 69 4.80 -12.35 19.76
C GLY A 69 3.78 -11.79 20.76
N GLN A 70 2.70 -11.15 20.31
CA GLN A 70 1.72 -10.44 21.15
C GLN A 70 0.27 -10.52 20.60
N PRO A 71 -0.27 -11.71 20.30
CA PRO A 71 -1.59 -11.86 19.71
C PRO A 71 -2.74 -11.32 20.61
N GLU A 72 -2.56 -11.37 21.92
CA GLU A 72 -3.49 -10.88 22.93
C GLU A 72 -3.76 -9.37 22.86
N VAL A 73 -2.88 -8.61 22.20
CA VAL A 73 -3.05 -7.16 22.02
C VAL A 73 -4.05 -6.86 20.90
N ILE A 74 -4.17 -7.70 19.89
CA ILE A 74 -5.01 -7.44 18.71
C ILE A 74 -6.48 -7.76 18.95
N VAL A 75 -6.78 -8.82 19.69
CA VAL A 75 -8.16 -9.24 20.01
C VAL A 75 -9.01 -8.09 20.58
N PRO A 76 -8.62 -7.43 21.69
CA PRO A 76 -9.44 -6.35 22.27
C PRO A 76 -9.56 -5.13 21.35
N LEU A 77 -8.59 -4.89 20.45
CA LEU A 77 -8.67 -3.81 19.48
C LEU A 77 -9.72 -4.11 18.40
N LEU A 78 -9.75 -5.35 17.89
CA LEU A 78 -10.76 -5.78 16.92
C LEU A 78 -12.16 -5.77 17.55
N GLU A 79 -12.31 -6.23 18.79
CA GLU A 79 -13.58 -6.16 19.55
C GLU A 79 -14.03 -4.71 19.76
N ALA A 80 -13.08 -3.80 20.01
CA ALA A 80 -13.35 -2.37 20.09
C ALA A 80 -13.64 -1.74 18.71
N GLY A 81 -13.61 -2.49 17.61
CA GLY A 81 -13.96 -2.04 16.27
C GLY A 81 -12.82 -1.39 15.49
N TRP A 82 -11.56 -1.59 15.89
CA TRP A 82 -10.40 -1.10 15.16
C TRP A 82 -10.20 -1.84 13.85
N GLY A 83 -9.58 -1.16 12.88
CA GLY A 83 -9.14 -1.77 11.64
C GLY A 83 -7.67 -2.15 11.72
N VAL A 84 -7.29 -3.30 11.17
CA VAL A 84 -5.90 -3.80 11.23
C VAL A 84 -5.39 -4.16 9.83
N LEU A 85 -4.28 -3.55 9.43
CA LEU A 85 -3.47 -3.96 8.29
C LEU A 85 -2.29 -4.78 8.80
N VAL A 86 -2.21 -6.05 8.39
CA VAL A 86 -1.15 -6.96 8.77
C VAL A 86 -0.12 -7.04 7.65
N VAL A 87 1.14 -6.73 7.94
CA VAL A 87 2.26 -6.85 7.00
C VAL A 87 2.93 -8.21 7.19
N LEU A 88 2.94 -9.06 6.17
CA LEU A 88 3.54 -10.41 6.23
C LEU A 88 5.07 -10.35 6.03
N ASP A 89 5.77 -9.77 7.00
CA ASP A 89 7.24 -9.67 7.03
C ASP A 89 7.93 -10.88 7.72
N ALA A 90 7.13 -11.76 8.31
CA ALA A 90 7.55 -13.02 8.91
C ALA A 90 6.46 -14.10 8.67
N PRO A 91 6.80 -15.40 8.77
CA PRO A 91 5.82 -16.47 8.67
C PRO A 91 4.68 -16.29 9.67
N LEU A 92 3.44 -16.29 9.19
CA LEU A 92 2.24 -16.18 10.00
C LEU A 92 1.16 -17.04 9.37
N GLU A 93 0.71 -18.03 10.12
CA GLU A 93 -0.40 -18.88 9.71
C GLU A 93 -1.71 -18.10 9.74
N ALA A 94 -2.58 -18.34 8.75
CA ALA A 94 -3.86 -17.65 8.67
C ALA A 94 -4.66 -17.79 9.96
N ALA A 95 -4.65 -18.96 10.60
CA ALA A 95 -5.35 -19.22 11.85
C ALA A 95 -4.85 -18.43 13.07
N ALA A 96 -3.62 -17.91 13.04
CA ALA A 96 -3.04 -17.14 14.16
C ALA A 96 -3.63 -15.73 14.26
N LEU A 97 -4.22 -15.22 13.19
CA LEU A 97 -4.89 -13.93 13.17
C LEU A 97 -6.32 -14.07 13.76
N PRO A 98 -6.71 -13.26 14.75
CA PRO A 98 -8.08 -13.28 15.25
C PRO A 98 -9.10 -13.02 14.13
N ALA A 99 -10.29 -13.64 14.22
CA ALA A 99 -11.31 -13.45 13.21
C ALA A 99 -11.81 -11.99 13.21
N PRO A 100 -12.03 -11.37 12.03
CA PRO A 100 -12.61 -10.04 11.96
C PRO A 100 -14.06 -10.05 12.48
N GLY A 101 -14.44 -9.02 13.25
CA GLY A 101 -15.81 -8.79 13.69
C GLY A 101 -16.70 -8.11 12.64
N MET A 102 -16.11 -7.55 11.57
CA MET A 102 -16.84 -6.98 10.44
C MET A 102 -16.07 -7.10 9.11
N ALA A 103 -16.79 -6.99 8.00
CA ALA A 103 -16.21 -7.10 6.66
C ALA A 103 -15.12 -6.05 6.43
N GLY A 104 -13.96 -6.49 5.95
CA GLY A 104 -12.81 -5.63 5.66
C GLY A 104 -12.11 -5.04 6.89
N GLN A 105 -12.45 -5.46 8.11
CA GLN A 105 -11.79 -4.98 9.33
C GLN A 105 -10.31 -5.34 9.38
N VAL A 106 -9.97 -6.51 8.85
CA VAL A 106 -8.59 -6.96 8.70
C VAL A 106 -8.24 -7.12 7.24
N THR A 107 -7.08 -6.60 6.87
CA THR A 107 -6.46 -6.74 5.55
C THR A 107 -5.04 -7.24 5.72
N VAL A 108 -4.60 -8.13 4.84
CA VAL A 108 -3.26 -8.70 4.84
C VAL A 108 -2.49 -8.18 3.63
N LEU A 109 -1.23 -7.82 3.85
CA LEU A 109 -0.35 -7.25 2.84
C LEU A 109 1.01 -7.94 2.89
N ALA A 110 1.36 -8.68 1.84
CA ALA A 110 2.66 -9.29 1.70
C ALA A 110 3.62 -8.35 0.94
N PRO A 111 4.74 -7.92 1.52
CA PRO A 111 5.73 -7.13 0.80
C PRO A 111 6.45 -8.00 -0.24
N TRP A 112 6.68 -7.43 -1.42
CA TRP A 112 7.48 -8.01 -2.48
C TRP A 112 8.58 -7.04 -2.90
N LEU A 113 9.78 -7.56 -3.13
CA LEU A 113 10.92 -6.84 -3.68
C LEU A 113 11.57 -7.72 -4.76
N PRO A 114 12.23 -7.12 -5.76
CA PRO A 114 13.08 -7.85 -6.70
C PRO A 114 14.18 -8.64 -5.99
N ALA A 115 14.58 -9.77 -6.59
CA ALA A 115 15.60 -10.66 -6.02
C ALA A 115 16.96 -9.96 -5.81
N LEU A 116 17.32 -9.03 -6.71
CA LEU A 116 18.53 -8.20 -6.59
C LEU A 116 18.59 -7.46 -5.25
N TRP A 117 17.43 -7.03 -4.75
CA TRP A 117 17.29 -6.31 -3.49
C TRP A 117 17.06 -7.24 -2.29
N GLY A 118 17.35 -8.54 -2.41
CA GLY A 118 17.15 -9.51 -1.33
C GLY A 118 15.69 -9.87 -1.07
N GLY A 119 14.83 -9.63 -2.07
CA GLY A 119 13.41 -10.00 -2.04
C GLY A 119 13.18 -11.51 -1.96
N ARG A 120 11.98 -11.88 -1.54
CA ARG A 120 11.60 -13.27 -1.22
C ARG A 120 10.40 -13.71 -2.02
N ALA A 121 10.26 -15.03 -2.14
CA ALA A 121 9.02 -15.62 -2.60
C ALA A 121 7.87 -15.20 -1.68
N LEU A 122 6.73 -14.86 -2.30
CA LEU A 122 5.52 -14.52 -1.57
C LEU A 122 4.96 -15.77 -0.87
N PRO A 123 4.39 -15.62 0.34
CA PRO A 123 3.64 -16.69 0.97
C PRO A 123 2.33 -16.93 0.21
N GLU A 124 1.72 -18.11 0.42
CA GLU A 124 0.37 -18.37 -0.10
C GLU A 124 -0.64 -17.43 0.58
N LEU A 125 -1.47 -16.77 -0.24
CA LEU A 125 -2.45 -15.78 0.22
C LEU A 125 -3.90 -16.30 0.21
N GLN A 126 -4.17 -17.39 -0.53
CA GLN A 126 -5.50 -18.02 -0.58
C GLN A 126 -6.09 -18.39 0.80
N PRO A 127 -5.29 -18.85 1.80
CA PRO A 127 -5.83 -19.17 3.12
C PRO A 127 -6.50 -17.97 3.84
N TRP A 128 -6.12 -16.73 3.50
CA TRP A 128 -6.74 -15.53 4.07
C TRP A 128 -8.11 -15.26 3.46
N GLU A 129 -8.24 -15.42 2.14
CA GLU A 129 -9.51 -15.25 1.44
C GLU A 129 -10.57 -16.25 1.94
N ALA A 130 -10.15 -17.49 2.22
CA ALA A 130 -11.01 -18.51 2.82
C ALA A 130 -11.56 -18.10 4.21
N ARG A 131 -10.90 -17.16 4.89
CA ARG A 131 -11.35 -16.56 6.16
C ARG A 131 -12.07 -15.22 5.99
N GLY A 132 -12.38 -14.82 4.75
CA GLY A 132 -12.99 -13.52 4.44
C GLY A 132 -12.05 -12.32 4.68
N VAL A 133 -10.74 -12.57 4.76
CA VAL A 133 -9.72 -11.53 4.94
C VAL A 133 -9.11 -11.24 3.57
N ALA A 134 -9.21 -9.99 3.12
CA ALA A 134 -8.58 -9.59 1.87
C ALA A 134 -7.06 -9.64 2.02
N ALA A 135 -6.39 -10.37 1.13
CA ALA A 135 -4.94 -10.44 1.06
C ALA A 135 -4.44 -9.90 -0.27
N GLY A 136 -3.38 -9.10 -0.21
CA GLY A 136 -2.76 -8.50 -1.39
C GLY A 136 -1.26 -8.34 -1.22
N VAL A 137 -0.63 -7.77 -2.23
CA VAL A 137 0.83 -7.61 -2.29
C VAL A 137 1.20 -6.14 -2.37
N LEU A 138 2.22 -5.74 -1.62
CA LEU A 138 2.88 -4.44 -1.74
C LEU A 138 4.13 -4.62 -2.61
N LEU A 139 4.07 -4.17 -3.85
CA LEU A 139 5.18 -4.22 -4.79
C LEU A 139 6.09 -3.01 -4.52
N GLY A 140 7.25 -3.25 -3.91
CA GLY A 140 8.27 -2.23 -3.72
C GLY A 140 9.01 -1.96 -5.03
N LEU A 141 8.80 -0.76 -5.60
CA LEU A 141 9.46 -0.32 -6.81
C LEU A 141 10.81 0.29 -6.46
N VAL A 142 11.85 -0.49 -6.70
CA VAL A 142 13.27 -0.17 -6.46
C VAL A 142 14.02 -0.18 -7.78
N PRO A 143 15.13 0.58 -7.91
CA PRO A 143 15.89 0.60 -9.17
C PRO A 143 16.45 -0.78 -9.53
N VAL A 144 16.16 -1.24 -10.74
CA VAL A 144 16.64 -2.50 -11.34
C VAL A 144 16.89 -2.28 -12.84
N LEU A 145 17.72 -3.11 -13.48
CA LEU A 145 18.06 -2.95 -14.90
C LEU A 145 16.86 -3.26 -15.82
N ASP A 146 16.18 -4.38 -15.60
CA ASP A 146 14.96 -4.78 -16.31
C ASP A 146 13.73 -4.35 -15.51
N ALA A 147 13.44 -3.06 -15.51
CA ALA A 147 12.39 -2.46 -14.69
C ALA A 147 10.99 -3.00 -14.99
N THR A 148 10.62 -3.02 -16.28
CA THR A 148 9.30 -3.54 -16.69
C THR A 148 9.20 -5.05 -16.45
N GLY A 149 10.23 -5.83 -16.79
CA GLY A 149 10.18 -7.28 -16.58
C GLY A 149 10.19 -7.69 -15.11
N GLU A 150 10.87 -6.97 -14.22
CA GLU A 150 10.78 -7.21 -12.77
C GLU A 150 9.38 -6.91 -12.22
N VAL A 151 8.75 -5.84 -12.69
CA VAL A 151 7.38 -5.50 -12.30
C VAL A 151 6.38 -6.57 -12.77
N GLU A 152 6.51 -7.03 -14.02
CA GLU A 152 5.71 -8.14 -14.56
C GLU A 152 5.87 -9.41 -13.71
N ARG A 153 7.12 -9.76 -13.35
CA ARG A 153 7.41 -10.88 -12.44
C ARG A 153 6.74 -10.71 -11.09
N GLY A 154 6.79 -9.52 -10.50
CA GLY A 154 6.18 -9.23 -9.21
C GLY A 154 4.65 -9.36 -9.22
N VAL A 155 4.00 -8.84 -10.27
CA VAL A 155 2.53 -8.95 -10.43
C VAL A 155 2.12 -10.41 -10.69
N ALA A 156 2.86 -11.13 -11.54
CA ALA A 156 2.61 -12.55 -11.79
C ALA A 156 2.78 -13.39 -10.50
N ALA A 157 3.81 -13.11 -9.70
CA ALA A 157 4.02 -13.75 -8.41
C ALA A 157 2.87 -13.45 -7.43
N ALA A 158 2.35 -12.22 -7.42
CA ALA A 158 1.18 -11.85 -6.62
C ALA A 158 -0.07 -12.62 -7.04
N ARG A 159 -0.31 -12.74 -8.36
CA ARG A 159 -1.42 -13.53 -8.89
C ARG A 159 -1.31 -15.00 -8.49
N GLN A 160 -0.13 -15.59 -8.65
CA GLN A 160 0.16 -16.98 -8.30
C GLN A 160 -0.03 -17.25 -6.80
N ALA A 161 0.39 -16.31 -5.95
CA ALA A 161 0.19 -16.39 -4.51
C ALA A 161 -1.29 -16.32 -4.11
N GLY A 162 -2.19 -15.88 -5.00
CA GLY A 162 -3.62 -15.71 -4.72
C GLY A 162 -3.94 -14.33 -4.13
N ALA A 163 -3.21 -13.29 -4.53
CA ALA A 163 -3.55 -11.92 -4.16
C ALA A 163 -4.89 -11.48 -4.80
N SER A 164 -5.68 -10.74 -4.04
CA SER A 164 -6.89 -10.05 -4.54
C SER A 164 -6.60 -8.63 -5.04
N PHE A 165 -5.48 -8.05 -4.62
CA PHE A 165 -5.04 -6.72 -5.01
C PHE A 165 -3.51 -6.58 -4.95
N VAL A 166 -2.98 -5.61 -5.66
CA VAL A 166 -1.57 -5.19 -5.63
C VAL A 166 -1.46 -3.69 -5.41
N LEU A 167 -0.50 -3.26 -4.61
CA LEU A 167 -0.18 -1.86 -4.40
C LEU A 167 1.26 -1.64 -4.84
N ALA A 168 1.45 -0.92 -5.94
CA ALA A 168 2.77 -0.53 -6.40
C ALA A 168 3.21 0.75 -5.69
N VAL A 169 4.36 0.71 -5.00
CA VAL A 169 4.86 1.86 -4.23
C VAL A 169 6.30 2.17 -4.57
N PRO A 170 6.65 3.44 -4.86
CA PRO A 170 8.03 3.87 -4.98
C PRO A 170 8.76 3.65 -3.66
N VAL A 171 9.93 3.01 -3.69
CA VAL A 171 10.77 2.84 -2.50
C VAL A 171 11.87 3.89 -2.51
N CYS A 172 12.02 4.60 -1.40
CA CYS A 172 13.13 5.51 -1.18
C CYS A 172 14.41 4.69 -0.96
N VAL A 173 15.27 4.67 -1.98
CA VAL A 173 16.59 4.02 -1.92
C VAL A 173 17.67 5.10 -1.86
N PRO A 174 18.16 5.48 -0.66
CA PRO A 174 19.21 6.49 -0.53
C PRO A 174 20.56 6.00 -1.10
N PRO A 175 21.51 6.91 -1.40
CA PRO A 175 22.83 6.54 -1.92
C PRO A 175 23.59 5.53 -1.06
N LEU A 176 23.39 5.55 0.27
CA LEU A 176 24.01 4.59 1.19
C LEU A 176 23.53 3.15 0.91
N ASP A 177 22.23 2.96 0.69
CA ASP A 177 21.66 1.64 0.39
C ASP A 177 22.08 1.14 -1.00
N ARG A 178 22.20 2.05 -1.98
CA ARG A 178 22.73 1.74 -3.32
C ARG A 178 24.17 1.25 -3.25
N ARG A 179 25.02 1.96 -2.50
CA ARG A 179 26.43 1.56 -2.28
C ARG A 179 26.53 0.24 -1.52
N ARG A 180 25.68 0.04 -0.53
CA ARG A 180 25.61 -1.22 0.21
C ARG A 180 25.32 -2.38 -0.73
N LEU A 181 24.31 -2.25 -1.60
CA LEU A 181 23.99 -3.28 -2.58
C LEU A 181 25.16 -3.55 -3.53
N LEU A 182 25.78 -2.50 -4.09
CA LEU A 182 26.93 -2.65 -4.97
C LEU A 182 28.05 -3.46 -4.31
N ASN A 183 28.41 -3.10 -3.08
CA ASN A 183 29.45 -3.80 -2.33
C ASN A 183 29.08 -5.25 -2.01
N GLU A 184 27.84 -5.52 -1.58
CA GLU A 184 27.39 -6.86 -1.19
C GLU A 184 27.23 -7.80 -2.40
N CYS A 185 26.79 -7.28 -3.56
CA CYS A 185 26.52 -8.11 -4.75
C CYS A 185 27.69 -8.21 -5.72
N PHE A 186 28.55 -7.19 -5.82
CA PHE A 186 29.57 -7.08 -6.86
C PHE A 186 30.99 -6.81 -6.33
N GLY A 187 31.15 -6.56 -5.02
CA GLY A 187 32.47 -6.35 -4.42
C GLY A 187 33.21 -5.13 -4.97
N GLU A 188 34.54 -5.17 -4.96
CA GLU A 188 35.40 -4.07 -5.44
C GLU A 188 35.41 -3.91 -6.96
N GLU A 189 35.12 -4.98 -7.71
CA GLU A 189 35.06 -4.94 -9.18
C GLU A 189 33.84 -4.15 -9.69
N GLY A 190 32.82 -3.99 -8.84
CA GLY A 190 31.63 -3.21 -9.14
C GLY A 190 30.78 -3.78 -10.28
N ASN A 191 29.84 -2.98 -10.76
CA ASN A 191 29.05 -3.30 -11.94
C ASN A 191 28.63 -2.00 -12.61
N GLU A 192 29.27 -1.68 -13.74
CA GLU A 192 29.08 -0.41 -14.47
C GLU A 192 27.61 -0.15 -14.78
N ALA A 193 26.85 -1.15 -15.24
CA ALA A 193 25.43 -0.99 -15.55
C ALA A 193 24.58 -0.66 -14.30
N ILE A 194 24.88 -1.28 -13.16
CA ILE A 194 24.18 -0.99 -11.89
C ILE A 194 24.62 0.37 -11.31
N GLU A 195 25.88 0.74 -11.48
CA GLU A 195 26.38 2.07 -11.10
C GLU A 195 25.71 3.17 -11.91
N ASP A 196 25.61 3.00 -13.23
CA ASP A 196 24.88 3.89 -14.13
C ASP A 196 23.41 4.00 -13.74
N LEU A 197 22.77 2.88 -13.46
CA LEU A 197 21.40 2.84 -12.94
C LEU A 197 21.26 3.64 -11.64
N PHE A 198 22.19 3.49 -10.70
CA PHE A 198 22.05 4.07 -9.36
C PHE A 198 22.45 5.54 -9.27
N PHE A 199 23.37 6.00 -10.12
CA PHE A 199 23.97 7.33 -9.98
C PHE A 199 23.81 8.23 -11.21
N HIS A 200 23.47 7.66 -12.37
CA HIS A 200 23.36 8.41 -13.62
C HIS A 200 21.97 8.36 -14.26
N THR A 201 21.09 7.44 -13.83
CA THR A 201 19.70 7.36 -14.29
C THR A 201 18.77 8.28 -13.48
N ASP A 202 17.81 8.89 -14.17
CA ASP A 202 16.69 9.56 -13.51
C ASP A 202 15.73 8.55 -12.88
N LEU A 203 15.93 8.31 -11.58
CA LEU A 203 15.13 7.35 -10.83
C LEU A 203 13.65 7.76 -10.70
N ALA A 204 13.31 9.05 -10.85
CA ALA A 204 11.93 9.49 -10.81
C ALA A 204 11.18 8.99 -12.06
N SER A 205 11.77 9.19 -13.24
CA SER A 205 11.24 8.68 -14.51
C SER A 205 11.18 7.15 -14.53
N LEU A 206 12.23 6.47 -14.04
CA LEU A 206 12.25 5.01 -13.93
C LEU A 206 11.09 4.49 -13.05
N THR A 207 10.88 5.11 -11.89
CA THR A 207 9.83 4.67 -10.97
C THR A 207 8.43 4.93 -11.52
N LEU A 208 8.24 6.04 -12.25
CA LEU A 208 7.00 6.31 -12.99
C LEU A 208 6.72 5.21 -14.03
N GLU A 209 7.72 4.83 -14.82
CA GLU A 209 7.58 3.74 -15.79
C GLU A 209 7.16 2.43 -15.10
N MET A 210 7.82 2.09 -13.98
CA MET A 210 7.49 0.91 -13.17
C MET A 210 6.07 0.96 -12.60
N GLU A 211 5.60 2.10 -12.08
CA GLU A 211 4.22 2.24 -11.58
C GLU A 211 3.18 2.02 -12.67
N ARG A 212 3.44 2.53 -13.88
CA ARG A 212 2.55 2.36 -15.04
C ARG A 212 2.57 0.94 -15.56
N ALA A 213 3.75 0.30 -15.60
CA ALA A 213 3.88 -1.13 -15.91
C ALA A 213 3.08 -1.97 -14.91
N ALA A 214 3.21 -1.71 -13.60
CA ALA A 214 2.49 -2.43 -12.57
C ALA A 214 0.97 -2.31 -12.77
N SER A 215 0.51 -1.11 -13.15
CA SER A 215 -0.91 -0.86 -13.40
C SER A 215 -1.43 -1.61 -14.63
N ARG A 216 -0.65 -1.64 -15.72
CA ARG A 216 -1.00 -2.43 -16.92
C ARG A 216 -1.09 -3.92 -16.60
N CYS A 217 -0.09 -4.46 -15.91
CA CYS A 217 -0.04 -5.86 -15.55
C CYS A 217 -1.19 -6.22 -14.59
N ALA A 218 -1.43 -5.40 -13.56
CA ALA A 218 -2.53 -5.61 -12.63
C ALA A 218 -3.88 -5.64 -13.34
N HIS A 219 -4.09 -4.72 -14.29
CA HIS A 219 -5.30 -4.68 -15.11
C HIS A 219 -5.46 -5.95 -15.96
N GLN A 220 -4.40 -6.41 -16.62
CA GLN A 220 -4.40 -7.63 -17.44
C GLN A 220 -4.67 -8.90 -16.60
N GLU A 221 -4.12 -8.96 -15.39
CA GLU A 221 -4.28 -10.09 -14.46
C GLU A 221 -5.59 -10.02 -13.64
N GLY A 222 -6.39 -8.97 -13.80
CA GLY A 222 -7.63 -8.76 -13.06
C GLY A 222 -7.43 -8.47 -11.56
N LEU A 223 -6.26 -7.97 -11.18
CA LEU A 223 -5.93 -7.61 -9.79
C LEU A 223 -6.37 -6.17 -9.49
N GLY A 224 -7.00 -5.97 -8.33
CA GLY A 224 -7.34 -4.63 -7.86
C GLY A 224 -6.09 -3.83 -7.50
N GLU A 225 -6.15 -2.51 -7.67
CA GLU A 225 -5.02 -1.60 -7.34
C GLU A 225 -5.28 -0.73 -6.11
N ARG A 226 -6.43 -0.92 -5.46
CA ARG A 226 -6.83 -0.16 -4.28
C ARG A 226 -6.78 -1.02 -3.04
N LEU A 227 -6.44 -0.39 -1.93
CA LEU A 227 -6.46 -1.04 -0.62
C LEU A 227 -7.93 -1.20 -0.15
N PRO A 228 -8.46 -2.43 0.02
CA PRO A 228 -9.88 -2.66 0.33
C PRO A 228 -10.25 -2.43 1.80
N GLY A 229 -9.26 -2.29 2.68
CA GLY A 229 -9.39 -2.13 4.12
C GLY A 229 -8.04 -1.77 4.74
N PRO A 230 -7.97 -1.38 6.01
CA PRO A 230 -8.88 -1.89 7.01
C PRO A 230 -10.04 -0.93 7.34
N ALA A 231 -11.25 -1.48 7.35
CA ALA A 231 -12.45 -0.82 7.85
C ALA A 231 -12.41 -0.70 9.37
N THR A 232 -13.21 0.22 9.91
CA THR A 232 -13.39 0.38 11.36
C THR A 232 -14.89 0.42 11.68
N ALA A 233 -15.26 0.31 12.95
CA ALA A 233 -16.65 0.49 13.39
C ALA A 233 -17.24 1.87 13.04
N ARG A 234 -16.43 2.84 12.62
CA ARG A 234 -16.87 4.17 12.19
C ARG A 234 -16.78 4.40 10.68
N LEU A 235 -16.07 3.54 9.95
CA LEU A 235 -15.80 3.72 8.54
C LEU A 235 -15.88 2.37 7.85
N GLY A 236 -16.99 2.14 7.15
CA GLY A 236 -17.23 0.88 6.45
C GLY A 236 -16.21 0.62 5.34
N ARG A 237 -16.07 -0.67 4.99
CA ARG A 237 -15.16 -1.16 3.95
C ARG A 237 -15.30 -0.40 2.63
N GLU A 238 -16.53 -0.20 2.17
CA GLU A 238 -16.81 0.42 0.87
C GLU A 238 -16.37 1.89 0.85
N THR A 239 -16.69 2.66 1.89
CA THR A 239 -16.25 4.05 2.03
C THR A 239 -14.73 4.15 2.13
N PHE A 240 -14.09 3.24 2.86
CA PHE A 240 -12.62 3.20 2.94
C PHE A 240 -12.00 2.90 1.57
N ALA A 241 -12.46 1.85 0.88
CA ALA A 241 -11.95 1.47 -0.44
C ALA A 241 -12.20 2.57 -1.51
N ALA A 242 -13.33 3.28 -1.40
CA ALA A 242 -13.64 4.42 -2.24
C ALA A 242 -12.68 5.60 -1.99
N ALA A 243 -12.33 5.87 -0.74
CA ALA A 243 -11.35 6.90 -0.42
C ALA A 243 -9.94 6.51 -0.89
N THR A 244 -9.51 5.26 -0.72
CA THR A 244 -8.19 4.80 -1.19
C THR A 244 -8.07 4.83 -2.70
N SER A 245 -9.15 4.57 -3.46
CA SER A 245 -9.13 4.73 -4.92
C SER A 245 -8.95 6.19 -5.33
N LEU A 246 -9.57 7.15 -4.64
CA LEU A 246 -9.37 8.57 -4.91
C LEU A 246 -7.92 9.01 -4.62
N LEU A 247 -7.30 8.50 -3.54
CA LEU A 247 -5.91 8.80 -3.21
C LEU A 247 -4.92 8.22 -4.23
N LEU A 248 -5.17 7.00 -4.71
CA LEU A 248 -4.39 6.41 -5.81
C LEU A 248 -4.46 7.28 -7.06
N TRP A 249 -5.67 7.68 -7.48
CA TRP A 249 -5.83 8.49 -8.68
C TRP A 249 -5.32 9.91 -8.52
N ALA A 250 -5.37 10.49 -7.32
CA ALA A 250 -4.72 11.75 -7.02
C ALA A 250 -3.22 11.70 -7.33
N ARG A 251 -2.54 10.63 -6.90
CA ARG A 251 -1.13 10.40 -7.20
C ARG A 251 -0.89 10.28 -8.70
N ARG A 252 -1.68 9.46 -9.39
CA ARG A 252 -1.54 9.25 -10.85
C ARG A 252 -1.71 10.53 -11.64
N LEU A 253 -2.68 11.36 -11.25
CA LEU A 253 -2.91 12.67 -11.86
C LEU A 253 -1.75 13.64 -11.62
N ASP A 254 -1.16 13.67 -10.43
CA ASP A 254 0.04 14.48 -10.19
C ASP A 254 1.23 14.01 -11.04
N LEU A 255 1.34 12.71 -11.28
CA LEU A 255 2.38 12.14 -12.15
C LEU A 255 2.14 12.41 -13.64
N LEU A 256 0.87 12.50 -14.06
CA LEU A 256 0.49 12.80 -15.45
C LEU A 256 0.57 14.29 -15.77
N ASP A 257 0.06 15.14 -14.87
CA ASP A 257 -0.23 16.55 -15.13
C ASP A 257 0.55 17.52 -14.22
N GLY A 258 1.37 17.00 -13.29
CA GLY A 258 2.17 17.78 -12.34
C GLY A 258 1.42 18.19 -11.06
N VAL A 259 2.15 18.81 -10.12
CA VAL A 259 1.70 19.11 -8.73
C VAL A 259 0.66 20.25 -8.64
N GLY A 260 0.18 20.78 -9.77
CA GLY A 260 -0.93 21.74 -9.85
C GLY A 260 -2.28 21.12 -10.26
N SER A 261 -2.32 19.80 -10.43
CA SER A 261 -3.48 19.06 -10.96
C SER A 261 -4.68 19.03 -10.01
N VAL A 262 -5.81 18.50 -10.48
CA VAL A 262 -6.98 18.11 -9.69
C VAL A 262 -6.69 17.04 -8.61
N GLY A 263 -5.48 16.48 -8.55
CA GLY A 263 -5.05 15.51 -7.54
C GLY A 263 -5.17 16.02 -6.10
N TRP A 264 -4.89 17.30 -5.82
CA TRP A 264 -5.11 17.85 -4.47
C TRP A 264 -6.60 17.89 -4.09
N GLN A 265 -7.50 18.08 -5.06
CA GLN A 265 -8.94 18.06 -4.82
C GLN A 265 -9.40 16.65 -4.47
N LEU A 266 -8.92 15.64 -5.19
CA LEU A 266 -9.19 14.22 -4.91
C LEU A 266 -8.70 13.82 -3.51
N ARG A 267 -7.50 14.26 -3.10
CA ARG A 267 -7.02 14.02 -1.71
C ARG A 267 -7.94 14.62 -0.68
N ARG A 268 -8.35 15.89 -0.87
CA ARG A 268 -9.27 16.56 0.06
C ARG A 268 -10.62 15.84 0.12
N ALA A 269 -11.17 15.42 -1.01
CA ALA A 269 -12.40 14.67 -1.09
C ALA A 269 -12.28 13.31 -0.38
N ALA A 270 -11.18 12.57 -0.60
CA ALA A 270 -10.92 11.31 0.08
C ALA A 270 -10.83 11.46 1.61
N GLN A 271 -10.10 12.47 2.09
CA GLN A 271 -9.96 12.76 3.52
C GLN A 271 -11.30 13.19 4.13
N ALA A 272 -12.07 14.04 3.44
CA ALA A 272 -13.40 14.44 3.88
C ALA A 272 -14.38 13.25 3.90
N LEU A 273 -14.32 12.37 2.91
CA LEU A 273 -15.12 11.14 2.85
C LEU A 273 -14.81 10.24 4.05
N MET A 274 -13.54 9.96 4.33
CA MET A 274 -13.13 9.16 5.50
C MET A 274 -13.53 9.82 6.82
N ALA A 275 -13.40 11.15 6.94
CA ALA A 275 -13.77 11.88 8.14
C ALA A 275 -15.30 11.95 8.35
N SER A 276 -16.08 11.90 7.27
CA SER A 276 -17.54 11.98 7.35
C SER A 276 -18.19 10.75 7.97
N ALA A 277 -17.51 9.59 7.92
CA ALA A 277 -18.03 8.29 8.36
C ALA A 277 -19.36 7.87 7.67
N LYS A 278 -19.77 8.55 6.58
CA LYS A 278 -20.98 8.23 5.84
C LYS A 278 -20.78 7.02 4.94
N ASP A 279 -21.85 6.27 4.72
CA ASP A 279 -21.83 5.18 3.75
C ASP A 279 -21.80 5.75 2.33
N VAL A 280 -20.74 5.44 1.58
CA VAL A 280 -20.57 5.89 0.21
C VAL A 280 -21.68 5.38 -0.71
N ARG A 281 -22.25 4.21 -0.45
CA ARG A 281 -23.35 3.66 -1.26
C ARG A 281 -24.62 4.47 -1.09
N ALA A 282 -24.99 4.77 0.15
CA ALA A 282 -26.12 5.66 0.44
C ALA A 282 -25.91 7.05 -0.18
N LEU A 283 -24.70 7.62 -0.10
CA LEU A 283 -24.39 8.90 -0.74
C LEU A 283 -24.56 8.87 -2.26
N LEU A 284 -24.24 7.76 -2.91
CA LEU A 284 -24.40 7.58 -4.35
C LEU A 284 -25.87 7.43 -4.75
N GLU A 285 -26.63 6.62 -4.00
CA GLU A 285 -28.06 6.35 -4.22
C GLU A 285 -28.92 7.60 -4.03
N GLU A 286 -28.58 8.44 -3.05
CA GLU A 286 -29.30 9.68 -2.73
C GLU A 286 -28.80 10.89 -3.52
N ASP A 287 -27.85 10.72 -4.43
CA ASP A 287 -27.21 11.82 -5.20
C ASP A 287 -26.61 12.93 -4.30
N ASN A 288 -25.94 12.49 -3.24
CA ASN A 288 -25.58 13.33 -2.10
C ASN A 288 -24.08 13.48 -1.88
N LEU A 289 -23.21 13.03 -2.80
CA LEU A 289 -21.75 13.18 -2.67
C LEU A 289 -21.32 14.64 -2.45
N ARG A 290 -21.97 15.58 -3.13
CA ARG A 290 -21.74 17.04 -2.98
C ARG A 290 -21.87 17.59 -1.56
N ILE A 291 -22.51 16.87 -0.64
CA ILE A 291 -22.58 17.30 0.77
C ILE A 291 -21.26 17.08 1.50
N ILE A 292 -20.37 16.25 0.95
CA ILE A 292 -19.03 16.03 1.47
C ILE A 292 -18.11 17.13 0.93
N PRO A 293 -17.42 17.89 1.80
CA PRO A 293 -16.51 18.93 1.35
C PRO A 293 -15.44 18.38 0.39
N GLY A 294 -15.19 19.10 -0.71
CA GLY A 294 -14.21 18.71 -1.73
C GLY A 294 -14.78 17.94 -2.92
N PHE A 295 -16.05 17.51 -2.88
CA PHE A 295 -16.77 16.99 -4.05
C PHE A 295 -17.38 18.14 -4.86
N ASP A 296 -16.53 18.85 -5.60
CA ASP A 296 -16.99 19.75 -6.66
C ASP A 296 -17.51 18.94 -7.88
N PRO A 297 -18.16 19.56 -8.88
CA PRO A 297 -18.77 18.81 -9.98
C PRO A 297 -17.80 17.91 -10.75
N TRP A 298 -16.53 18.31 -10.89
CA TRP A 298 -15.54 17.50 -11.60
C TRP A 298 -15.10 16.31 -10.73
N VAL A 299 -14.79 16.56 -9.45
CA VAL A 299 -14.41 15.51 -8.49
C VAL A 299 -15.53 14.50 -8.31
N GLU A 300 -16.77 14.96 -8.24
CA GLU A 300 -17.93 14.08 -8.12
C GLU A 300 -18.08 13.17 -9.35
N ALA A 301 -18.03 13.75 -10.56
CA ALA A 301 -18.10 12.99 -11.80
C ALA A 301 -16.96 11.96 -11.89
N PHE A 302 -15.73 12.38 -11.58
CA PHE A 302 -14.58 11.49 -11.57
C PHE A 302 -14.70 10.38 -10.53
N ALA A 303 -15.13 10.68 -9.31
CA ALA A 303 -15.31 9.70 -8.25
C ALA A 303 -16.35 8.63 -8.61
N ARG A 304 -17.52 9.05 -9.12
CA ARG A 304 -18.55 8.13 -9.61
C ARG A 304 -18.01 7.21 -10.70
N ALA A 305 -17.27 7.78 -11.65
CA ALA A 305 -16.72 7.02 -12.76
C ALA A 305 -15.61 6.04 -12.32
N VAL A 306 -14.71 6.45 -11.42
CA VAL A 306 -13.69 5.59 -10.80
C VAL A 306 -14.33 4.41 -10.05
N TRP A 307 -15.40 4.65 -9.29
CA TRP A 307 -16.03 3.61 -8.47
C TRP A 307 -16.92 2.67 -9.28
N ALA A 308 -17.47 3.15 -10.40
CA ALA A 308 -18.15 2.31 -11.39
C ALA A 308 -17.16 1.60 -12.34
N ASP A 309 -15.88 1.95 -12.29
CA ASP A 309 -14.82 1.55 -13.22
C ASP A 309 -15.10 1.87 -14.71
N GLN A 310 -15.92 2.90 -14.95
CA GLN A 310 -16.36 3.32 -16.29
C GLN A 310 -16.88 4.76 -16.29
N GLY A 311 -16.87 5.41 -17.45
CA GLY A 311 -17.37 6.77 -17.68
C GLY A 311 -16.32 7.88 -17.64
N ALA A 312 -16.72 9.07 -18.11
CA ALA A 312 -15.89 10.26 -18.14
C ALA A 312 -15.92 11.02 -16.80
N PRO A 313 -14.83 11.72 -16.41
CA PRO A 313 -13.54 11.83 -17.11
C PRO A 313 -12.55 10.70 -16.81
N PHE A 314 -12.95 9.71 -16.01
CA PHE A 314 -12.07 8.63 -15.55
C PHE A 314 -11.48 7.79 -16.68
N GLU A 315 -12.28 7.36 -17.67
CA GLU A 315 -11.80 6.48 -18.75
C GLU A 315 -10.67 7.10 -19.57
N GLU A 316 -10.78 8.40 -19.87
CA GLU A 316 -9.75 9.14 -20.60
C GLU A 316 -8.44 9.16 -19.79
N ILE A 317 -8.53 9.51 -18.51
CA ILE A 317 -7.38 9.57 -17.59
C ILE A 317 -6.77 8.18 -17.39
N ARG A 318 -7.60 7.14 -17.26
CA ARG A 318 -7.15 5.74 -17.15
C ARG A 318 -6.41 5.30 -18.41
N SER A 319 -6.94 5.64 -19.58
CA SER A 319 -6.28 5.35 -20.86
C SER A 319 -4.91 6.02 -20.96
N ARG A 320 -4.83 7.31 -20.60
CA ARG A 320 -3.55 8.04 -20.53
C ARG A 320 -2.58 7.38 -19.56
N TRP A 321 -3.04 7.04 -18.35
CA TRP A 321 -2.21 6.39 -17.34
C TRP A 321 -1.65 5.05 -17.83
N LEU A 322 -2.46 4.21 -18.48
CA LEU A 322 -2.01 2.89 -18.90
C LEU A 322 -1.15 2.93 -20.17
N TRP A 323 -1.44 3.81 -21.13
CA TRP A 323 -0.97 3.67 -22.51
C TRP A 323 -0.21 4.86 -23.12
N SER A 324 -0.14 6.02 -22.45
CA SER A 324 0.72 7.15 -22.90
C SER A 324 2.21 6.94 -22.65
#